data_AF-A0A7X2TYL5-F1
#
_entry.id   AF-A0A7X2TYL5-F1
#
_cell.length_a   1.000
_cell.length_b   1.000
_cell.length_c   1.000
_cell.angle_alpha   90.00
_cell.angle_beta   90.00
_cell.angle_gamma   90.00
#
_symmetry.space_group_name_H-M   'P 1'
#
loop_
_entity.id
_entity.type
_entity.pdbx_description
1 polymer ?
#
loop_
_entity_poly.entity_id
_entity_poly.type
_entity_poly.pdbx_seq_one_letter_code
_entity_poly.pdbx_strand_id
1 'polypeptide(L)'
;MGHRAKLERGKPLRTPFLGESKGIIECPGRSAARSTAMVKTSLVSSDLEFGRATLAALDAAHFPVPVAFRQYTEDDGDWTLVLGTPFYEKFGAKEAYLRLIRALSKEKSIALSELPLRLEENRNPLIRGLRKSFGKAANVEGMRLRGHSIGGVWLDDAYIYRIR
;
A
#
# COMPACT_ATOMS: atom_id res chain seq x y z
N MET A 1 -37.52 -31.20 -29.71
CA MET A 1 -37.62 -32.44 -28.92
C MET A 1 -36.59 -33.42 -29.47
N GLY A 2 -35.63 -33.87 -28.68
CA GLY A 2 -34.56 -34.77 -29.11
C GLY A 2 -34.15 -35.66 -27.94
N HIS A 3 -34.05 -36.95 -28.20
CA HIS A 3 -34.14 -38.04 -27.24
C HIS A 3 -32.88 -38.26 -26.38
N ARG A 4 -33.11 -38.75 -25.16
CA ARG A 4 -32.15 -39.46 -24.31
C ARG A 4 -31.61 -40.72 -25.01
N ALA A 5 -30.33 -41.04 -24.82
CA ALA A 5 -29.87 -42.41 -24.62
C ALA A 5 -28.55 -42.45 -23.82
N LYS A 6 -28.61 -43.11 -22.65
CA LYS A 6 -27.48 -43.62 -21.85
C LYS A 6 -27.05 -44.99 -22.41
N LEU A 7 -25.77 -45.34 -22.32
CA LEU A 7 -25.21 -46.65 -21.89
C LEU A 7 -23.67 -46.56 -21.99
N GLU A 8 -22.91 -46.46 -20.89
CA GLU A 8 -22.31 -47.51 -20.04
C GLU A 8 -21.14 -48.33 -20.64
N ARG A 9 -19.95 -48.09 -20.06
CA ARG A 9 -18.84 -48.98 -19.64
C ARG A 9 -18.24 -50.02 -20.61
N GLY A 10 -16.93 -49.86 -20.83
CA GLY A 10 -15.95 -50.95 -20.96
C GLY A 10 -14.62 -50.54 -20.31
N LYS A 11 -14.20 -51.22 -19.23
CA LYS A 11 -12.88 -51.07 -18.57
C LYS A 11 -11.81 -51.94 -19.30
N PRO A 12 -10.57 -52.10 -18.77
CA PRO A 12 -9.35 -51.42 -19.21
C PRO A 12 -8.34 -52.41 -19.85
N LEU A 13 -7.39 -51.91 -20.65
CA LEU A 13 -6.23 -52.71 -21.05
C LEU A 13 -5.09 -52.49 -20.05
N ARG A 14 -4.89 -53.49 -19.19
CA ARG A 14 -3.62 -53.77 -18.53
C ARG A 14 -2.70 -54.48 -19.52
N THR A 15 -1.44 -54.10 -19.55
CA THR A 15 -0.35 -55.08 -19.55
C THR A 15 0.89 -54.53 -18.83
N PRO A 16 1.67 -55.39 -18.18
CA PRO A 16 2.63 -55.02 -17.14
C PRO A 16 4.06 -54.93 -17.68
N PHE A 17 4.90 -54.13 -17.02
CA PHE A 17 6.33 -54.43 -16.96
C PHE A 17 6.83 -54.16 -15.54
N LEU A 18 7.07 -55.26 -14.82
CA LEU A 18 7.69 -55.30 -13.51
C LEU A 18 9.20 -55.44 -13.75
N GLY A 19 9.95 -54.41 -13.37
CA GLY A 19 11.41 -54.44 -13.23
C GLY A 19 11.75 -53.89 -11.86
N GLU A 20 11.89 -54.81 -10.91
CA GLU A 20 12.14 -54.58 -9.49
C GLU A 20 13.63 -54.30 -9.24
N SER A 21 13.98 -53.29 -8.43
CA SER A 21 14.82 -53.47 -7.23
C SER A 21 15.40 -52.18 -6.65
N LYS A 22 14.89 -51.84 -5.46
CA LYS A 22 15.64 -51.65 -4.22
C LYS A 22 16.58 -50.43 -4.09
N GLY A 23 16.06 -49.39 -3.45
CA GLY A 23 16.81 -48.27 -2.88
C GLY A 23 15.94 -47.46 -1.93
N ILE A 24 15.70 -48.00 -0.74
CA ILE A 24 15.13 -47.26 0.40
C ILE A 24 16.10 -46.14 0.79
N ILE A 25 15.72 -44.89 0.52
CA ILE A 25 16.26 -43.72 1.23
C ILE A 25 15.08 -43.03 1.86
N GLU A 26 14.97 -43.30 3.15
CA GLU A 26 14.09 -42.67 4.10
C GLU A 26 14.56 -41.22 4.23
N CYS A 27 13.81 -40.27 3.70
CA CYS A 27 14.03 -38.85 3.97
C CYS A 27 13.22 -38.49 5.24
N PRO A 28 13.85 -38.34 6.42
CA PRO A 28 13.15 -37.85 7.60
C PRO A 28 12.69 -36.41 7.37
N GLY A 29 11.42 -36.17 7.70
CA GLY A 29 10.75 -34.90 7.54
C GLY A 29 11.53 -33.72 8.12
N ARG A 30 11.78 -32.74 7.26
CA ARG A 30 11.98 -31.33 7.62
C ARG A 30 11.38 -30.48 6.51
N SER A 31 10.05 -30.42 6.46
CA SER A 31 9.44 -29.17 6.02
C SER A 31 9.59 -28.20 7.18
N ALA A 32 10.80 -27.66 7.30
CA ALA A 32 11.01 -26.40 7.98
C ALA A 32 9.93 -25.47 7.43
N ALA A 33 9.08 -24.95 8.33
CA ALA A 33 8.18 -23.87 8.01
C ALA A 33 9.01 -22.84 7.25
N ARG A 34 8.78 -22.76 5.93
CA ARG A 34 9.33 -21.67 5.13
C ARG A 34 8.57 -20.48 5.66
N SER A 35 9.11 -19.82 6.69
CA SER A 35 8.69 -18.47 7.03
C SER A 35 8.83 -17.71 5.74
N THR A 36 7.71 -17.45 5.07
CA THR A 36 7.60 -16.31 4.17
C THR A 36 7.93 -15.13 5.06
N ALA A 37 9.20 -14.74 5.07
CA ALA A 37 9.52 -13.35 5.29
C ALA A 37 8.78 -12.63 4.16
N MET A 38 7.60 -12.09 4.47
CA MET A 38 6.86 -11.26 3.52
C MET A 38 7.85 -10.21 3.03
N VAL A 39 8.09 -10.20 1.72
CA VAL A 39 8.95 -9.18 1.12
C VAL A 39 8.23 -7.86 1.31
N LYS A 40 8.76 -7.04 2.22
CA LYS A 40 8.33 -5.66 2.40
C LYS A 40 8.40 -4.95 1.05
N THR A 41 7.28 -4.42 0.57
CA THR A 41 7.24 -3.65 -0.68
C THR A 41 8.30 -2.56 -0.63
N SER A 42 9.20 -2.56 -1.59
CA SER A 42 10.27 -1.56 -1.66
C SER A 42 9.71 -0.27 -2.24
N LEU A 43 9.99 0.85 -1.57
CA LEU A 43 9.65 2.18 -2.08
C LEU A 43 10.50 2.48 -3.31
N VAL A 44 9.89 2.44 -4.49
CA VAL A 44 10.58 2.67 -5.78
C VAL A 44 10.55 4.15 -6.17
N SER A 45 11.51 4.59 -6.99
CA SER A 45 11.61 5.99 -7.42
C SER A 45 10.33 6.53 -8.06
N SER A 46 9.66 5.72 -8.89
CA SER A 46 8.39 6.10 -9.54
C SER A 46 7.29 6.47 -8.54
N ASP A 47 7.29 5.81 -7.37
CA ASP A 47 6.30 6.00 -6.32
C ASP A 47 6.55 7.31 -5.52
N LEU A 48 7.81 7.70 -5.41
CA LEU A 48 8.25 8.98 -4.87
C LEU A 48 7.96 10.13 -5.84
N GLU A 49 8.28 9.96 -7.12
CA GLU A 49 7.99 10.96 -8.15
C GLU A 49 6.49 11.18 -8.30
N PHE A 50 5.69 10.12 -8.20
CA PHE A 50 4.24 10.23 -8.17
C PHE A 50 3.76 11.10 -7.00
N GLY A 51 4.29 10.88 -5.79
CA GLY A 51 3.97 11.70 -4.61
C GLY A 51 4.33 13.17 -4.82
N ARG A 52 5.52 13.45 -5.37
CA ARG A 52 5.96 14.83 -5.69
C ARG A 52 5.06 15.49 -6.73
N ALA A 53 4.73 14.78 -7.81
CA ALA A 53 3.86 15.29 -8.87
C ALA A 53 2.44 15.56 -8.36
N THR A 54 1.92 14.70 -7.47
CA THR A 54 0.62 14.91 -6.81
C THR A 54 0.65 16.17 -5.96
N LEU A 55 1.70 16.38 -5.17
CA LEU A 55 1.82 17.59 -4.35
C LEU A 55 1.96 18.86 -5.18
N ALA A 56 2.69 18.82 -6.29
CA ALA A 56 2.80 19.94 -7.21
C ALA A 56 1.43 20.33 -7.81
N ALA A 57 0.65 19.35 -8.26
CA ALA A 57 -0.71 19.57 -8.76
C ALA A 57 -1.64 20.15 -7.68
N LEU A 58 -1.54 19.67 -6.43
CA LEU A 58 -2.32 20.21 -5.31
C LEU A 58 -1.90 21.64 -4.96
N ASP A 59 -0.62 21.98 -5.07
CA ASP A 59 -0.12 23.34 -4.83
C ASP A 59 -0.63 24.31 -5.90
N ALA A 60 -0.56 23.92 -7.19
CA ALA A 60 -1.11 24.67 -8.31
C ALA A 60 -2.63 24.89 -8.18
N ALA A 61 -3.35 23.89 -7.67
CA ALA A 61 -4.78 23.99 -7.39
C ALA A 61 -5.11 24.72 -6.07
N HIS A 62 -4.11 25.27 -5.36
CA HIS A 62 -4.23 25.90 -4.04
C HIS A 62 -4.94 25.03 -2.98
N PHE A 63 -4.78 23.70 -3.08
CA PHE A 63 -5.31 22.77 -2.10
C PHE A 63 -4.36 22.68 -0.88
N PRO A 64 -4.85 22.98 0.34
CA PRO A 64 -4.01 23.01 1.53
C PRO A 64 -3.64 21.60 1.99
N VAL A 65 -2.34 21.26 1.89
CA VAL A 65 -1.76 20.04 2.48
C VAL A 65 -0.57 20.42 3.37
N PRO A 66 -0.75 20.82 4.63
CA PRO A 66 0.35 21.13 5.54
C PRO A 66 1.33 19.97 5.75
N VAL A 67 0.86 18.72 5.69
CA VAL A 67 1.69 17.53 5.93
C VAL A 67 1.43 16.50 4.84
N ALA A 68 2.50 15.99 4.23
CA ALA A 68 2.41 14.90 3.28
C ALA A 68 3.58 13.93 3.47
N PHE A 69 3.25 12.65 3.55
CA PHE A 69 4.22 11.58 3.70
C PHE A 69 3.70 10.30 3.06
N ARG A 70 4.61 9.42 2.66
CA ARG A 70 4.28 8.05 2.33
C ARG A 70 4.47 7.20 3.56
N GLN A 71 3.49 6.37 3.88
CA GLN A 71 3.52 5.48 5.03
C GLN A 71 3.51 4.04 4.53
N TYR A 72 4.36 3.21 5.13
CA TYR A 72 4.25 1.78 5.09
C TYR A 72 3.65 1.30 6.41
N THR A 73 2.69 0.38 6.32
CA THR A 73 2.10 -0.34 7.45
C THR A 73 2.27 -1.82 7.20
N GLU A 74 2.63 -2.59 8.23
CA GLU A 74 2.72 -4.05 8.10
C GLU A 74 1.36 -4.69 7.81
N ASP A 75 0.26 -4.06 8.25
CA ASP A 75 -1.12 -4.50 8.03
C ASP A 75 -1.53 -4.44 6.54
N ASP A 76 -1.32 -3.29 5.89
CA ASP A 76 -1.63 -3.12 4.47
C ASP A 76 -0.59 -3.78 3.57
N GLY A 77 0.63 -4.02 4.07
CA GLY A 77 1.74 -4.60 3.30
C GLY A 77 2.30 -3.69 2.21
N ASP A 78 1.78 -2.47 2.06
CA ASP A 78 2.04 -1.57 0.96
C ASP A 78 2.25 -0.12 1.39
N TRP A 79 2.78 0.69 0.46
CA TRP A 79 3.02 2.11 0.68
C TRP A 79 1.78 2.94 0.32
N THR A 80 1.30 3.75 1.25
CA THR A 80 0.16 4.66 1.07
C THR A 80 0.62 6.11 1.18
N LEU A 81 0.20 6.97 0.25
CA LEU A 81 0.40 8.42 0.33
C LEU A 81 -0.64 9.03 1.27
N VAL A 82 -0.18 9.57 2.40
CA VAL A 82 -1.03 10.21 3.41
C VAL A 82 -0.90 11.73 3.31
N LEU A 83 -2.04 12.42 3.20
CA LEU A 83 -2.13 13.87 3.10
C LEU A 83 -2.96 14.43 4.26
N GLY A 84 -2.33 15.23 5.12
CA GLY A 84 -3.03 15.98 6.16
C GLY A 84 -3.64 17.26 5.58
N THR A 85 -4.94 17.46 5.76
CA THR A 85 -5.65 18.64 5.24
C THR A 85 -6.66 19.23 6.24
N PRO A 86 -6.75 20.56 6.37
CA PRO A 86 -7.77 21.20 7.22
C PRO A 86 -9.19 21.03 6.64
N PHE A 87 -9.33 20.63 5.37
CA PHE A 87 -10.64 20.44 4.74
C PHE A 87 -11.40 19.26 5.33
N TYR A 88 -10.70 18.25 5.85
CA TYR A 88 -11.34 17.12 6.52
C TYR A 88 -12.15 17.59 7.74
N GLU A 89 -11.56 18.47 8.56
CA GLU A 89 -12.21 19.04 9.75
C GLU A 89 -13.30 20.06 9.38
N LYS A 90 -13.06 20.85 8.33
CA LYS A 90 -13.95 21.96 7.96
C LYS A 90 -15.21 21.50 7.22
N PHE A 91 -15.10 20.48 6.39
CA PHE A 91 -16.17 20.05 5.48
C PHE A 91 -16.55 18.57 5.62
N GLY A 92 -15.80 17.80 6.42
CA GLY A 92 -15.95 16.35 6.54
C GLY A 92 -15.21 15.58 5.45
N ALA A 93 -15.08 14.26 5.69
CA ALA A 93 -14.31 13.35 4.84
C ALA A 93 -14.74 13.38 3.37
N LYS A 94 -16.05 13.20 3.12
CA LYS A 94 -16.62 13.12 1.76
C LYS A 94 -16.28 14.37 0.94
N GLU A 95 -16.52 15.55 1.51
CA GLU A 95 -16.25 16.80 0.78
C GLU A 95 -14.76 17.10 0.64
N ALA A 96 -13.93 16.68 1.59
CA ALA A 96 -12.48 16.77 1.44
C ALA A 96 -11.98 15.95 0.24
N TYR A 97 -12.46 14.71 0.09
CA TYR A 97 -12.14 13.87 -1.06
C TYR A 97 -12.69 14.43 -2.37
N LEU A 98 -13.93 14.93 -2.41
CA LEU A 98 -14.48 15.56 -3.61
C LEU A 98 -13.66 16.79 -4.05
N ARG A 99 -13.20 17.60 -3.09
CA ARG A 99 -12.31 18.74 -3.38
C ARG A 99 -10.94 18.28 -3.86
N LEU A 100 -10.39 17.22 -3.30
CA LEU A 100 -9.14 16.61 -3.75
C LEU A 100 -9.27 16.15 -5.21
N ILE A 101 -10.32 15.38 -5.53
CA ILE A 101 -10.61 14.93 -6.89
C ILE A 101 -10.68 16.11 -7.84
N ARG A 102 -11.47 17.14 -7.50
CA ARG A 102 -11.60 18.36 -8.34
C ARG A 102 -10.29 19.12 -8.50
N ALA A 103 -9.42 19.14 -7.48
CA ALA A 103 -8.12 19.79 -7.56
C ALA A 103 -7.19 19.02 -8.52
N LEU A 104 -7.15 17.70 -8.39
CA LEU A 104 -6.30 16.86 -9.23
C LEU A 104 -6.78 16.80 -10.68
N SER A 105 -8.08 16.67 -10.92
CA SER A 105 -8.65 16.63 -12.28
C SER A 105 -8.37 17.88 -13.13
N LYS A 106 -8.05 19.02 -12.52
CA LYS A 106 -7.71 20.26 -13.24
C LYS A 106 -6.29 20.24 -13.81
N GLU A 107 -5.36 19.69 -13.05
CA GLU A 107 -3.93 19.73 -13.37
C GLU A 107 -3.46 18.46 -14.08
N LYS A 108 -4.11 17.31 -13.81
CA LYS A 108 -3.69 16.02 -14.36
C LYS A 108 -4.81 14.99 -14.32
N SER A 109 -4.89 14.14 -15.33
CA SER A 109 -5.67 12.89 -15.27
C SER A 109 -4.97 11.87 -14.37
N ILE A 110 -4.79 12.19 -13.08
CA ILE A 110 -4.34 11.20 -12.09
C ILE A 110 -5.56 10.33 -11.79
N ALA A 111 -5.47 9.05 -12.18
CA ALA A 111 -6.47 8.05 -11.81
C ALA A 111 -6.38 7.79 -10.30
N LEU A 112 -7.16 8.54 -9.53
CA LEU A 112 -7.27 8.37 -8.07
C LEU A 112 -7.70 6.95 -7.65
N SER A 113 -8.35 6.23 -8.56
CA SER A 113 -8.80 4.85 -8.36
C SER A 113 -7.65 3.84 -8.26
N GLU A 114 -6.45 4.18 -8.74
CA GLU A 114 -5.32 3.23 -8.86
C GLU A 114 -4.24 3.42 -7.80
N LEU A 115 -4.38 4.42 -6.92
CA LEU A 115 -3.30 4.81 -6.02
C LEU A 115 -3.72 4.74 -4.56
N PRO A 116 -2.91 4.10 -3.70
CA PRO A 116 -3.14 4.09 -2.27
C PRO A 116 -2.88 5.50 -1.73
N LEU A 117 -3.93 6.33 -1.71
CA LEU A 117 -3.92 7.69 -1.18
C LEU A 117 -4.95 7.80 -0.07
N ARG A 118 -4.55 8.39 1.06
CA ARG A 118 -5.41 8.63 2.21
C ARG A 118 -5.38 10.11 2.60
N LEU A 119 -6.56 10.70 2.76
CA LEU A 119 -6.71 11.99 3.43
C LEU A 119 -6.90 11.79 4.92
N GLU A 120 -6.25 12.64 5.69
CA GLU A 120 -6.32 12.67 7.14
C GLU A 120 -6.58 14.09 7.65
N GLU A 121 -7.20 14.19 8.82
CA GLU A 121 -7.42 15.45 9.51
C GLU A 121 -6.14 16.00 10.15
N ASN A 122 -5.99 17.32 10.27
CA ASN A 122 -4.78 17.88 10.89
C ASN A 122 -4.71 17.63 12.40
N ARG A 123 -5.84 17.28 13.02
CA ARG A 123 -5.92 16.90 14.44
C ARG A 123 -5.47 15.48 14.71
N ASN A 124 -5.29 14.67 13.67
CA ASN A 124 -4.79 13.31 13.80
C ASN A 124 -3.48 13.35 14.62
N PRO A 125 -3.36 12.53 15.68
CA PRO A 125 -2.22 12.58 16.60
C PRO A 125 -0.87 12.41 15.89
N LEU A 126 -0.81 11.59 14.83
CA LEU A 126 0.38 11.42 14.01
C LEU A 126 0.75 12.71 13.26
N ILE A 127 -0.21 13.32 12.57
CA ILE A 127 0.00 14.59 11.85
C ILE A 127 0.40 15.71 12.81
N ARG A 128 -0.31 15.84 13.93
CA ARG A 128 0.02 16.83 14.97
C ARG A 128 1.40 16.59 15.55
N GLY A 129 1.77 15.34 15.80
CA GLY A 129 3.10 14.96 16.26
C GLY A 129 4.19 15.33 15.27
N LEU A 130 3.99 15.01 13.98
CA LEU A 130 4.93 15.37 12.90
C LEU A 130 5.14 16.89 12.82
N ARG A 131 4.07 17.69 12.87
CA ARG A 131 4.17 19.16 12.85
C ARG A 131 4.87 19.71 14.08
N LYS A 132 4.60 19.15 15.26
CA LYS A 132 5.24 19.58 16.51
C LYS A 132 6.74 19.27 16.51
N SER A 133 7.13 18.10 16.00
CA SER A 133 8.52 17.66 15.99
C SER A 133 9.34 18.30 14.87
N PHE A 134 8.75 18.48 13.69
CA PHE A 134 9.49 18.84 12.47
C PHE A 134 9.01 20.11 11.76
N GLY A 135 7.96 20.78 12.25
CA GLY A 135 7.43 22.00 11.61
C GLY A 135 8.39 23.20 11.59
N LYS A 136 9.49 23.14 12.37
CA LYS A 136 10.56 24.15 12.37
C LYS A 136 11.82 23.71 11.61
N ALA A 137 11.84 22.51 11.06
CA ALA A 137 13.00 22.02 10.32
C ALA A 137 13.12 22.75 8.98
N ALA A 138 14.34 23.13 8.61
CA ALA A 138 14.61 23.90 7.38
C ALA A 138 14.26 23.10 6.10
N ASN A 139 14.45 21.78 6.14
CA ASN A 139 14.05 20.86 5.09
C ASN A 139 13.69 19.51 5.71
N VAL A 140 12.56 18.94 5.29
CA VAL A 140 12.08 17.61 5.74
C VAL A 140 11.88 16.65 4.58
N GLU A 141 12.06 17.11 3.34
CA GLU A 141 11.85 16.28 2.16
C GLU A 141 12.94 15.21 2.09
N GLY A 142 12.55 13.96 1.88
CA GLY A 142 13.50 12.84 1.86
C GLY A 142 13.82 12.26 3.23
N MET A 143 13.32 12.87 4.31
CA MET A 143 13.47 12.31 5.64
C MET A 143 12.73 10.97 5.73
N ARG A 144 13.43 9.94 6.20
CA ARG A 144 12.87 8.61 6.43
C ARG A 144 12.73 8.35 7.93
N LEU A 145 11.53 8.01 8.37
CA LEU A 145 11.22 7.70 9.76
C LEU A 145 10.84 6.23 9.85
N ARG A 146 11.59 5.42 10.59
CA ARG A 146 11.34 3.98 10.73
C ARG A 146 11.34 3.57 12.19
N GLY A 147 10.31 2.84 12.63
CA GLY A 147 10.23 2.29 13.98
C GLY A 147 10.16 3.37 15.07
N HIS A 148 9.43 4.46 14.82
CA HIS A 148 9.29 5.57 15.75
C HIS A 148 7.83 5.77 16.16
N SER A 149 7.61 6.11 17.43
CA SER A 149 6.32 6.62 17.88
C SER A 149 6.26 8.14 17.77
N ILE A 150 5.26 8.65 17.07
CA ILE A 150 5.05 10.09 16.86
C ILE A 150 3.64 10.45 17.31
N GLY A 151 3.53 11.36 18.27
CA GLY A 151 2.24 11.73 18.85
C GLY A 151 1.50 10.57 19.53
N GLY A 152 2.23 9.52 19.94
CA GLY A 152 1.66 8.31 20.52
C GLY A 152 1.20 7.26 19.49
N VAL A 153 1.38 7.51 18.19
CA VAL A 153 1.08 6.57 17.10
C VAL A 153 2.36 5.89 16.64
N TRP A 154 2.34 4.56 16.51
CA TRP A 154 3.45 3.79 15.95
C TRP A 154 3.56 3.98 14.44
N LEU A 155 4.78 4.17 13.94
CA LEU A 155 5.07 4.37 12.53
C LEU A 155 6.15 3.36 12.09
N ASP A 156 5.76 2.38 11.27
CA ASP A 156 6.67 1.33 10.80
C ASP A 156 7.74 1.89 9.86
N ASP A 157 7.33 2.54 8.78
CA ASP A 157 8.22 3.25 7.86
C ASP A 157 7.46 4.42 7.25
N ALA A 158 8.13 5.56 7.10
CA ALA A 158 7.59 6.69 6.37
C ALA A 158 8.65 7.46 5.62
N TYR A 159 8.27 7.93 4.43
CA TYR A 159 9.03 8.89 3.65
C TYR A 159 8.31 10.23 3.68
N ILE A 160 8.99 11.28 4.14
CA ILE A 160 8.39 12.61 4.28
C ILE A 160 8.59 13.42 2.99
N TYR A 161 7.51 14.01 2.48
CA TYR A 161 7.57 14.98 1.39
C TYR A 161 7.59 16.42 1.92
N ARG A 162 6.68 16.75 2.84
CA ARG A 162 6.61 18.08 3.45
C ARG A 162 5.91 18.08 4.81
N ILE A 163 6.31 19.01 5.67
CA ILE A 163 5.71 19.31 6.97
C ILE A 163 5.77 20.83 7.14
N ARG A 164 4.63 21.48 7.39
CA ARG A 164 4.47 22.93 7.59
C ARG A 164 3.58 23.24 8.81
#